data_AF-A0A537YT20-F1
#
_entry.id   AF-A0A537YT20-F1
#
_cell.length_a   1.000
_cell.length_b   1.000
_cell.length_c   1.000
_cell.angle_alpha   90.00
_cell.angle_beta   90.00
_cell.angle_gamma   90.00
#
_symmetry.space_group_name_H-M   'P 1'
#
loop_
_entity.id
_entity.type
_entity.pdbx_description
1 polymer ?
#
loop_
_entity_poly.entity_id
_entity_poly.type
_entity_poly.pdbx_seq_one_letter_code
_entity_poly.pdbx_strand_id
1 'polypeptide(L)' 'MSKMIQIRNVPDDLHRQLKIRAAAAGMTMSDYIKRELGLRTRKSTIREIAARRDARGRKSTGTIQQTVDIIREARGD' A
#
# COMPACT_ATOMS: atom_id res chain seq x y z
N MET A 1 0.08 20.25 7.90
CA MET A 1 1.33 20.81 7.34
C MET A 1 1.59 20.18 5.98
N SER A 2 1.87 20.97 4.95
CA SER A 2 2.33 20.45 3.65
C SER A 2 3.74 19.88 3.79
N LYS A 3 3.99 18.71 3.21
CA LYS A 3 5.31 18.07 3.16
C LYS A 3 5.72 17.99 1.68
N MET A 4 6.91 18.50 1.36
CA MET A 4 7.48 18.46 0.02
C MET A 4 8.51 17.32 -0.07
N ILE A 5 8.49 16.58 -1.17
CA ILE A 5 9.45 15.52 -1.46
C ILE A 5 10.19 15.92 -2.73
N GLN A 6 11.52 16.03 -2.65
CA GLN A 6 12.39 16.22 -3.80
C GLN A 6 13.11 14.90 -4.10
N ILE A 7 13.00 14.41 -5.34
CA ILE A 7 13.71 13.20 -5.80
C ILE A 7 14.90 13.66 -6.64
N ARG A 8 16.12 13.31 -6.22
CA ARG A 8 17.37 13.72 -6.90
C ARG A 8 17.90 12.58 -7.77
N ASN A 9 18.71 12.94 -8.77
CA ASN A 9 19.40 12.01 -9.66
C ASN A 9 18.47 11.00 -10.33
N VAL A 10 17.32 11.48 -10.81
CA VAL A 10 16.37 10.64 -11.58
C VAL A 10 16.98 10.43 -12.96
N PRO A 11 17.18 9.17 -13.42
CA PRO A 11 17.64 8.91 -14.78
C PRO A 11 16.70 9.54 -15.81
N ASP A 12 17.25 10.12 -16.87
CA ASP A 12 16.48 10.86 -17.87
C ASP A 12 15.37 10.00 -18.51
N ASP A 13 15.66 8.72 -18.76
CA ASP A 13 14.69 7.76 -19.29
C ASP A 13 13.49 7.58 -18.34
N LEU A 14 13.75 7.49 -17.04
CA LEU A 14 12.71 7.36 -16.03
C LEU A 14 11.86 8.63 -15.97
N HIS A 15 12.50 9.80 -15.99
CA HIS A 15 11.81 11.08 -16.01
C HIS A 15 10.90 11.21 -17.26
N ARG A 16 11.42 10.83 -18.43
CA ARG A 16 10.66 10.85 -19.70
C ARG A 16 9.45 9.91 -19.65
N GLN A 17 9.63 8.69 -19.15
CA GLN A 17 8.53 7.73 -19.01
C GLN A 17 7.45 8.24 -18.05
N LEU A 18 7.83 8.84 -16.93
CA LEU A 18 6.89 9.43 -15.97
C LEU A 18 6.10 10.57 -16.59
N LYS A 19 6.75 11.44 -17.37
CA LYS A 19 6.08 12.54 -18.08
C LYS A 19 5.06 12.02 -19.10
N ILE A 20 5.40 11.00 -19.88
CA ILE A 20 4.49 10.39 -20.86
C ILE A 20 3.27 9.79 -20.15
N ARG A 21 3.48 9.03 -19.08
CA ARG A 21 2.38 8.41 -18.33
C ARG A 21 1.49 9.43 -17.62
N ALA A 22 2.07 10.52 -17.11
CA ALA A 22 1.32 11.61 -16.52
C ALA A 22 0.42 12.30 -17.57
N ALA A 23 0.98 12.60 -18.75
CA ALA A 23 0.22 13.19 -19.86
C ALA A 23 -0.92 12.26 -20.34
N ALA A 24 -0.65 10.96 -20.46
CA ALA A 24 -1.66 9.97 -20.83
C ALA A 24 -2.80 9.85 -19.80
N ALA A 25 -2.51 10.13 -18.52
CA ALA A 25 -3.50 10.17 -17.45
C ALA A 25 -4.21 11.53 -17.31
N GLY A 26 -3.87 12.53 -18.13
CA GLY A 26 -4.38 13.90 -18.00
C GLY A 26 -3.94 14.61 -16.72
N MET A 27 -2.78 14.23 -16.17
CA MET A 27 -2.28 14.71 -14.88
C MET A 27 -0.96 15.46 -15.02
N THR A 28 -0.69 16.38 -14.10
CA THR A 28 0.67 16.89 -13.92
C THR A 28 1.59 15.75 -13.47
N MET A 29 2.89 15.83 -13.79
CA MET A 29 3.85 14.80 -13.38
C MET A 29 3.89 14.64 -11.85
N SER A 30 3.81 15.76 -11.11
CA SER A 30 3.75 15.76 -9.65
C SER A 30 2.51 15.05 -9.11
N ASP A 31 1.33 15.28 -9.71
CA ASP A 31 0.09 14.62 -9.29
C ASP A 31 0.10 13.13 -9.62
N TYR A 32 0.61 12.78 -10.80
CA TYR A 32 0.81 11.39 -11.20
C TYR A 32 1.72 10.65 -10.21
N ILE A 33 2.88 11.21 -9.89
CA ILE A 33 3.82 10.61 -8.91
C ILE A 33 3.18 10.48 -7.53
N LYS A 34 2.49 11.52 -7.04
CA LYS A 34 1.77 11.47 -5.75
C LYS A 34 0.75 10.33 -5.72
N ARG A 35 -0.03 10.16 -6.80
CA ARG A 35 -1.01 9.08 -6.91
C ARG A 35 -0.35 7.71 -6.85
N GLU A 36 0.71 7.49 -7.63
CA GLU A 36 1.44 6.22 -7.64
C GLU A 36 2.08 5.91 -6.28
N LEU A 37 2.66 6.91 -5.60
CA LEU A 37 3.18 6.75 -4.24
C LEU A 37 2.06 6.38 -3.26
N GLY A 38 0.92 7.05 -3.32
CA GLY A 38 -0.24 6.74 -2.48
C GLY A 38 -0.77 5.31 -2.68
N LEU A 39 -0.83 4.83 -3.93
CA LEU A 39 -1.22 3.46 -4.24
C LEU A 39 -0.22 2.44 -3.64
N ARG A 40 1.07 2.74 -3.69
CA ARG A 40 2.12 1.88 -3.12
C ARG A 40 2.10 1.86 -1.60
N THR A 41 1.85 3.00 -0.93
CA THR A 41 1.76 3.07 0.54
C THR A 41 0.51 2.36 1.09
N ARG A 42 -0.58 2.31 0.32
CA ARG A 42 -1.81 1.61 0.75
C ARG A 42 -1.65 0.09 0.77
N LYS A 43 -0.74 -0.48 -0.02
CA LYS A 43 -0.38 -1.89 0.08
C LYS A 43 0.55 -2.06 1.28
N SER A 44 -0.02 -2.29 2.46
CA SER A 44 0.78 -2.79 3.59
C SER A 44 1.51 -4.05 3.13
N THR A 45 2.82 -4.01 3.21
CA THR A 45 3.64 -5.19 2.91
C THR A 45 3.31 -6.28 3.92
N ILE A 46 3.43 -7.56 3.53
CA ILE A 46 3.24 -8.69 4.45
C ILE A 46 4.09 -8.51 5.72
N ARG A 47 5.29 -7.91 5.57
CA ARG A 47 6.19 -7.56 6.66
C ARG A 47 5.61 -6.52 7.61
N GLU A 48 4.98 -5.46 7.11
CA GLU A 48 4.30 -4.46 7.96
C GLU A 48 3.06 -5.04 8.64
N ILE A 49 2.33 -5.92 7.96
CA ILE A 49 1.19 -6.64 8.54
C ILE A 49 1.68 -7.56 9.69
N ALA A 50 2.77 -8.29 9.47
CA ALA A 50 3.40 -9.14 10.48
C ALA A 50 3.93 -8.30 11.66
N ALA A 51 4.66 -7.21 11.39
CA ALA A 51 5.13 -6.29 12.43
C ALA A 51 3.96 -5.68 13.21
N ARG A 52 2.86 -5.32 12.55
CA ARG A 52 1.64 -4.83 13.20
C ARG A 52 0.92 -5.92 14.00
N ARG A 53 0.99 -7.19 13.60
CA ARG A 53 0.49 -8.32 14.38
C ARG A 53 1.32 -8.49 15.66
N ASP A 54 2.64 -8.51 15.51
CA ASP A 54 3.57 -8.74 16.62
C ASP A 54 3.53 -7.58 17.62
N ALA A 55 3.50 -6.33 17.14
CA ALA A 55 3.36 -5.13 17.97
C ALA A 55 2.02 -5.04 18.71
N ARG A 56 0.95 -5.65 18.17
CA ARG A 56 -0.35 -5.73 18.86
C ARG A 56 -0.35 -6.76 20.00
N GLY A 57 0.70 -7.56 20.16
CA GLY A 57 0.83 -8.59 21.21
C GLY A 57 -0.22 -9.69 21.16
N ARG A 58 -1.15 -9.64 20.19
CA ARG A 58 -2.19 -10.65 19.98
C ARG A 58 -1.55 -11.85 19.29
N LYS A 59 -1.08 -12.80 20.08
CA LYS A 59 -0.96 -14.18 19.61
C LYS A 59 -2.37 -14.59 19.18
N SER A 60 -2.53 -15.03 17.94
CA SER A 60 -3.75 -15.73 17.52
C SER A 60 -3.91 -16.93 18.46
N THR A 61 -4.77 -16.79 19.47
CA THR A 61 -5.00 -17.82 20.49
C THR A 61 -5.93 -18.91 19.97
N GLY A 62 -6.52 -18.71 18.79
CA GLY A 62 -7.41 -19.67 18.15
C GLY A 62 -6.67 -20.59 17.19
N THR A 63 -7.08 -21.86 17.16
CA THR A 63 -6.74 -22.77 16.06
C THR A 63 -7.40 -22.31 14.75
N ILE A 64 -6.86 -22.79 13.64
CA ILE A 64 -7.46 -22.56 12.31
C ILE A 64 -8.93 -22.99 12.32
N GLN A 65 -9.26 -24.11 12.98
CA GLN A 65 -10.63 -24.61 13.10
C GLN A 65 -11.56 -23.61 13.77
N GLN A 66 -11.16 -23.02 14.90
CA GLN A 66 -11.96 -22.01 15.60
C GLN A 66 -12.18 -20.75 14.75
N THR A 67 -11.20 -20.38 13.92
CA THR A 67 -11.35 -19.26 12.98
C THR A 67 -12.37 -19.58 11.88
N VAL A 68 -12.34 -20.81 11.35
CA VAL A 68 -13.28 -21.29 10.34
C VAL A 68 -14.70 -21.35 10.90
N ASP A 69 -14.86 -21.84 12.13
CA ASP A 69 -16.16 -21.96 12.79
C ASP A 69 -16.79 -20.58 13.02
N ILE A 70 -16.03 -19.59 13.50
CA ILE A 70 -16.48 -18.19 13.64
C ILE A 70 -16.92 -17.60 12.29
N ILE A 71 -16.20 -17.89 11.21
CA ILE A 71 -16.54 -17.37 9.86
C ILE A 71 -17.82 -18.02 9.32
N ARG A 72 -18.04 -19.32 9.58
CA ARG A 72 -19.26 -20.04 9.19
C ARG A 72 -20.47 -19.52 9.97
N GLU A 73 -20.33 -19.37 11.28
CA GLU A 73 -21.38 -18.81 12.14
C GLU A 73 -21.75 -17.38 11.73
N ALA A 74 -20.76 -16.54 11.40
CA ALA A 74 -21.00 -15.18 10.90
C ALA A 74 -21.66 -15.15 9.50
N ARG A 75 -21.55 -16.23 8.72
CA ARG A 75 -22.17 -16.36 7.40
C ARG A 75 -23.59 -16.97 7.47
N GLY A 76 -23.96 -17.54 8.63
CA GLY A 76 -25.26 -18.16 8.85
C GLY A 76 -25.40 -19.57 8.26
N ASP A 77 -24.28 -20.27 8.07
CA ASP A 77 -24.25 -21.70 7.72
C ASP A 77 -24.40 -22.59 8.96
#